data_AF-A0A7S0BDM2-F1
#
_entry.id   AF-A0A7S0BDM2-F1
#
_cell.length_a   1.000
_cell.length_b   1.000
_cell.length_c   1.000
_cell.angle_alpha   90.00
_cell.angle_beta   90.00
_cell.angle_gamma   90.00
#
_symmetry.space_group_name_H-M   'P 1'
#
loop_
_entity.id
_entity.type
_entity.pdbx_description
1 polymer ?
#
loop_
_entity_poly.entity_id
_entity_poly.type
_entity_poly.pdbx_seq_one_letter_code
_entity_poly.pdbx_strand_id
1 'polypeptide(L)'
;ITQSSCLASVSLVLGCVMPVLRQAAGRGCWEILSSFGAEGKIQLEESLVPLQGHIFEEPVVIVVDKLSGFEDIPHGCVGVVIRAGGDQPDLLSHIAVRARNERVLLIACHDEKVSNELRNSKYAKLSPHAGSEDVNMKLSG
;
A
#
# COMPACT_ATOMS: atom_id res chain seq x y z
N ILE A 1 28.46 16.85 20.40
CA ILE A 1 28.10 15.42 20.52
C ILE A 1 26.74 15.38 21.22
N THR A 2 25.69 15.79 20.47
CA THR A 2 24.67 14.99 19.76
C THR A 2 23.37 14.91 20.58
N GLN A 3 22.46 15.86 20.32
CA GLN A 3 21.03 15.71 20.59
C GLN A 3 20.49 14.62 19.67
N SER A 4 20.28 13.39 20.14
CA SER A 4 19.71 12.33 19.28
C SER A 4 18.97 11.25 20.07
N SER A 5 18.19 11.61 21.10
CA SER A 5 17.61 10.58 22.00
C SER A 5 16.18 10.84 22.47
N CYS A 6 15.37 11.64 21.78
CA CYS A 6 13.95 11.82 22.15
C CYS A 6 12.95 11.51 21.02
N LEU A 7 13.40 11.30 19.78
CA LEU A 7 12.47 11.05 18.65
C LEU A 7 12.13 9.57 18.43
N ALA A 8 12.82 8.64 19.10
CA ALA A 8 12.55 7.20 18.94
C ALA A 8 11.34 6.71 19.76
N SER A 9 10.99 7.39 20.85
CA SER A 9 10.01 6.89 21.83
C SER A 9 8.55 7.13 21.42
N VAL A 10 8.28 8.14 20.58
CA VAL A 10 6.92 8.47 20.13
C VAL A 10 6.46 7.52 19.02
N SER A 11 7.37 7.03 18.17
CA SER A 11 7.06 6.07 17.10
C SER A 11 6.60 4.70 17.61
N LEU A 12 7.11 4.26 18.77
CA LEU A 12 6.73 2.96 19.35
C LEU A 12 5.31 2.97 19.95
N VAL A 13 4.84 4.12 20.45
CA VAL A 13 3.49 4.23 21.02
C VAL A 13 2.44 4.31 19.90
N LEU A 14 2.75 4.91 18.76
CA LEU A 14 1.83 4.98 17.61
C LEU A 14 1.62 3.62 16.93
N GLY A 15 2.62 2.73 16.94
CA GLY A 15 2.52 1.39 16.36
C GLY A 15 1.50 0.49 17.08
N CYS A 16 1.39 0.60 18.41
CA CYS A 16 0.50 -0.23 19.21
C CYS A 16 -0.95 0.29 19.32
N VAL A 17 -1.18 1.59 19.08
CA VAL A 17 -2.52 2.19 19.17
C VAL A 17 -3.28 2.12 17.82
N MET A 18 -2.57 1.87 16.72
CA MET A 18 -3.19 1.63 15.42
C MET A 18 -4.15 0.44 15.40
N PRO A 19 -3.81 -0.78 15.89
CA PRO A 19 -4.72 -1.95 15.85
C PRO A 19 -6.03 -1.72 16.62
N VAL A 20 -5.99 -1.02 17.76
CA VAL A 20 -7.17 -0.76 18.60
C VAL A 20 -8.07 0.32 18.01
N LEU A 21 -7.49 1.33 17.33
CA LEU A 21 -8.26 2.31 16.55
C LEU A 21 -8.94 1.66 15.32
N ARG A 22 -8.42 0.55 14.77
CA ARG A 22 -9.04 -0.17 13.64
C ARG A 22 -10.36 -0.82 14.01
N GLN A 23 -10.50 -1.27 15.26
CA GLN A 23 -11.69 -1.98 15.72
C GLN A 23 -12.84 -1.03 16.09
N ALA A 24 -12.52 0.26 16.34
CA ALA A 24 -13.49 1.26 16.82
C ALA A 24 -14.05 2.17 15.70
N ALA A 25 -13.34 2.36 14.60
CA ALA A 25 -13.83 3.08 13.44
C ALA A 25 -14.38 2.07 12.43
N GLY A 26 -15.62 2.19 11.97
CA GLY A 26 -16.18 1.33 10.90
C GLY A 26 -15.45 1.56 9.58
N ARG A 27 -14.25 0.99 9.44
CA ARG A 27 -13.24 1.34 8.44
C ARG A 27 -13.75 1.13 7.03
N GLY A 28 -13.41 2.09 6.15
CA GLY A 28 -13.46 1.86 4.71
C GLY A 28 -12.63 0.63 4.33
N CYS A 29 -12.94 0.04 3.18
CA CYS A 29 -12.28 -1.20 2.70
C CYS A 29 -10.76 -1.04 2.50
N TRP A 30 -10.24 0.19 2.60
CA TRP A 30 -8.90 0.60 2.26
C TRP A 30 -8.16 1.18 3.46
N GLU A 31 -6.87 0.90 3.52
CA GLU A 31 -5.92 1.56 4.39
C GLU A 31 -4.87 2.26 3.55
N ILE A 32 -4.88 3.59 3.57
CA ILE A 32 -3.97 4.39 2.76
C ILE A 32 -2.66 4.60 3.52
N LEU A 33 -1.58 4.00 3.02
CA LEU A 33 -0.23 4.17 3.56
C LEU A 33 0.50 5.31 2.85
N SER A 34 0.18 5.57 1.58
CA SER A 34 0.75 6.63 0.76
C SER A 34 -0.30 7.20 -0.18
N SER A 35 -0.50 8.53 -0.19
CA SER A 35 -1.63 9.19 -0.86
C SER A 35 -1.24 9.80 -2.21
N PHE A 36 -0.79 8.97 -3.15
CA PHE A 36 -0.54 9.38 -4.54
C PHE A 36 -1.63 8.83 -5.47
N GLY A 37 -1.93 9.53 -6.56
CA GLY A 37 -2.82 8.98 -7.59
C GLY A 37 -2.09 7.87 -8.36
N ALA A 38 -2.75 6.72 -8.54
CA ALA A 38 -2.23 5.64 -9.37
C ALA A 38 -3.24 5.31 -10.47
N GLU A 39 -2.75 5.16 -11.68
CA GLU A 39 -3.56 4.82 -12.84
C GLU A 39 -2.72 3.94 -13.75
N GLY A 40 -3.16 2.71 -13.97
CA GLY A 40 -2.33 1.74 -14.67
C GLY A 40 -2.96 0.38 -14.85
N LYS A 41 -2.22 -0.48 -15.55
CA LYS A 41 -2.60 -1.88 -15.76
C LYS A 41 -2.47 -2.64 -14.44
N ILE A 42 -3.42 -3.52 -14.15
CA ILE A 42 -3.38 -4.35 -12.95
C ILE A 42 -2.49 -5.56 -13.22
N GLN A 43 -1.55 -5.81 -12.32
CA GLN A 43 -0.76 -7.04 -12.32
C GLN A 43 -0.89 -7.70 -10.95
N LEU A 44 -1.33 -8.95 -10.93
CA LEU A 44 -1.42 -9.73 -9.71
C LEU A 44 -0.15 -10.55 -9.54
N GLU A 45 0.49 -10.42 -8.38
CA GLU A 45 1.63 -11.22 -7.99
C GLU A 45 1.47 -11.70 -6.55
N GLU A 46 2.09 -12.82 -6.20
CA GLU A 46 2.04 -13.31 -4.82
C GLU A 46 2.91 -12.45 -3.87
N SER A 47 4.01 -11.90 -4.41
CA SER A 47 4.97 -11.05 -3.69
C SER A 47 5.66 -10.06 -4.65
N LEU A 48 6.35 -9.06 -4.10
CA LEU A 48 7.17 -8.14 -4.91
C LEU A 48 8.57 -8.71 -5.24
N VAL A 49 8.99 -9.81 -4.60
CA VAL A 49 10.28 -10.47 -4.85
C VAL A 49 10.55 -10.75 -6.34
N PRO A 50 9.65 -11.40 -7.10
CA PRO A 50 9.90 -11.69 -8.52
C PRO A 50 9.98 -10.44 -9.39
N LEU A 51 9.45 -9.30 -8.93
CA LEU A 51 9.45 -8.04 -9.68
C LEU A 51 10.69 -7.17 -9.38
N GLN A 52 11.59 -7.60 -8.50
CA GLN A 52 12.80 -6.84 -8.21
C GLN A 52 13.70 -6.73 -9.44
N GLY A 53 14.16 -5.51 -9.72
CA GLY A 53 14.98 -5.22 -10.90
C GLY A 53 14.22 -5.17 -12.23
N HIS A 54 12.91 -5.43 -12.22
CA HIS A 54 12.07 -5.18 -13.39
C HIS A 54 11.78 -3.69 -13.57
N ILE A 55 11.80 -3.26 -14.83
CA ILE A 55 11.41 -1.92 -15.24
C ILE A 55 10.17 -2.08 -16.09
N PHE A 56 9.07 -1.50 -15.63
CA PHE A 56 7.83 -1.45 -16.39
C PHE A 56 7.85 -0.22 -17.31
N GLU A 57 7.63 -0.44 -18.61
CA GLU A 57 7.55 0.64 -19.60
C GLU A 57 6.20 1.38 -19.54
N GLU A 58 5.17 0.71 -19.04
CA GLU A 58 3.83 1.25 -18.83
C GLU A 58 3.54 1.40 -17.33
N PRO A 59 2.67 2.33 -16.92
CA PRO A 59 2.28 2.45 -15.52
C PRO A 59 1.49 1.21 -15.07
N VAL A 60 2.01 0.52 -14.05
CA VAL A 60 1.41 -0.70 -13.49
C VAL A 60 0.97 -0.49 -12.04
N VAL A 61 -0.21 -1.02 -11.72
CA VAL A 61 -0.72 -1.18 -10.36
C VAL A 61 -0.56 -2.64 -9.97
N ILE A 62 0.33 -2.91 -9.01
CA ILE A 62 0.64 -4.26 -8.56
C ILE A 62 -0.28 -4.60 -7.40
N VAL A 63 -0.96 -5.73 -7.49
CA VAL A 63 -1.77 -6.30 -6.41
C VAL A 63 -1.02 -7.49 -5.85
N VAL A 64 -0.66 -7.41 -4.56
CA VAL A 64 0.07 -8.46 -3.86
C VAL A 64 -0.72 -9.04 -2.70
N ASP A 65 -0.57 -10.34 -2.48
CA ASP A 65 -1.18 -11.00 -1.33
C ASP A 65 -0.35 -10.78 -0.06
N LYS A 66 0.99 -10.81 -0.16
CA LYS A 66 1.91 -10.66 0.98
C LYS A 66 3.10 -9.79 0.62
N LEU A 67 3.63 -9.10 1.63
CA LEU A 67 4.90 -8.37 1.56
C LEU A 67 5.92 -9.04 2.46
N SER A 68 7.13 -9.25 1.96
CA SER A 68 8.24 -9.80 2.77
C SER A 68 9.05 -8.71 3.50
N GLY A 69 8.85 -7.43 3.15
CA GLY A 69 9.45 -6.26 3.81
C GLY A 69 10.88 -5.91 3.39
N PHE A 70 11.56 -6.80 2.68
CA PHE A 70 12.85 -6.57 2.02
C PHE A 70 12.72 -6.24 0.52
N GLU A 71 11.49 -5.99 0.08
CA GLU A 71 11.19 -5.75 -1.32
C GLU A 71 11.41 -4.30 -1.72
N ASP A 72 11.96 -4.14 -2.92
CA ASP A 72 12.07 -2.85 -3.58
C ASP A 72 10.84 -2.60 -4.48
N ILE A 73 10.46 -1.33 -4.61
CA ILE A 73 9.38 -0.93 -5.50
C ILE A 73 9.95 -0.88 -6.92
N PRO A 74 9.44 -1.69 -7.87
CA PRO A 74 9.97 -1.73 -9.22
C PRO A 74 9.72 -0.40 -9.94
N HIS A 75 10.67 0.00 -10.80
CA HIS A 75 10.55 1.23 -11.57
C HIS A 75 9.40 1.12 -12.59
N GLY A 76 8.59 2.18 -12.70
CA GLY A 76 7.38 2.19 -13.53
C GLY A 76 6.12 1.70 -12.81
N CYS A 77 6.24 1.19 -11.58
CA CYS A 77 5.10 0.96 -10.71
C CYS A 77 4.52 2.29 -10.23
N VAL A 78 3.22 2.47 -10.40
CA VAL A 78 2.49 3.67 -9.94
C VAL A 78 1.66 3.41 -8.69
N GLY A 79 1.37 2.14 -8.39
CA GLY A 79 0.64 1.77 -7.18
C GLY A 79 0.85 0.32 -6.75
N VAL A 80 0.82 0.09 -5.44
CA VAL A 80 0.86 -1.23 -4.82
C VAL A 80 -0.37 -1.38 -3.91
N VAL A 81 -1.13 -2.45 -4.14
CA VAL A 81 -2.32 -2.82 -3.36
C VAL A 81 -2.04 -4.13 -2.64
N ILE A 82 -2.18 -4.13 -1.32
CA ILE A 82 -1.92 -5.31 -0.48
C ILE A 82 -3.27 -5.92 -0.08
N ARG A 83 -3.50 -7.22 -0.32
CA ARG A 83 -4.81 -7.87 -0.10
C ARG A 83 -5.04 -8.39 1.32
N ALA A 84 -4.01 -8.52 2.13
CA ALA A 84 -4.09 -9.07 3.49
C ALA A 84 -3.27 -8.23 4.47
N GLY A 85 -3.72 -7.02 4.77
CA GLY A 85 -3.06 -6.13 5.72
C GLY A 85 -3.25 -6.52 7.20
N GLY A 86 -3.16 -7.81 7.54
CA GLY A 86 -3.54 -8.32 8.87
C GLY A 86 -2.44 -8.38 9.92
N ASP A 87 -1.24 -8.87 9.59
CA ASP A 87 -0.41 -9.47 10.65
C ASP A 87 0.98 -8.86 10.88
N GLN A 88 1.44 -7.89 10.08
CA GLN A 88 2.80 -7.34 10.23
C GLN A 88 2.88 -5.81 9.98
N PRO A 89 2.44 -4.97 10.94
CA PRO A 89 2.53 -3.52 10.85
C PRO A 89 3.98 -3.00 10.72
N ASP A 90 4.94 -3.74 11.26
CA ASP A 90 6.36 -3.36 11.21
C ASP A 90 6.92 -3.37 9.77
N LEU A 91 6.45 -4.31 8.93
CA LEU A 91 6.90 -4.43 7.54
C LEU A 91 6.31 -3.33 6.64
N LEU A 92 5.08 -2.90 6.93
CA LEU A 92 4.41 -1.82 6.20
C LEU A 92 5.11 -0.47 6.36
N SER A 93 5.78 -0.24 7.49
CA SER A 93 6.43 1.03 7.80
C SER A 93 7.61 1.32 6.86
N HIS A 94 8.45 0.31 6.58
CA HIS A 94 9.63 0.48 5.72
C HIS A 94 9.25 0.66 4.24
N ILE A 95 8.30 -0.14 3.75
CA ILE A 95 7.79 -0.03 2.37
C ILE A 95 7.02 1.28 2.17
N ALA A 96 6.28 1.78 3.17
CA ALA A 96 5.58 3.06 3.07
C ALA A 96 6.54 4.24 2.89
N VAL A 97 7.71 4.24 3.56
CA VAL A 97 8.73 5.28 3.36
C VAL A 97 9.25 5.25 1.93
N ARG A 98 9.55 4.06 1.40
CA ARG A 98 10.02 3.89 0.01
C ARG A 98 8.96 4.34 -1.00
N ALA A 99 7.71 3.94 -0.80
CA ALA A 99 6.59 4.35 -1.65
C ALA A 99 6.41 5.87 -1.68
N ARG A 100 6.62 6.56 -0.56
CA ARG A 100 6.57 8.02 -0.53
C ARG A 100 7.72 8.69 -1.27
N ASN A 101 8.93 8.15 -1.13
CA ASN A 101 10.11 8.66 -1.82
C ASN A 101 9.97 8.49 -3.35
N GLU A 102 9.45 7.33 -3.77
CA GLU A 102 9.20 7.00 -5.19
C GLU A 102 7.88 7.58 -5.73
N ARG A 103 7.08 8.26 -4.89
CA ARG A 103 5.74 8.81 -5.22
C ARG A 103 4.75 7.78 -5.76
N VAL A 104 4.82 6.58 -5.20
CA VAL A 104 3.96 5.43 -5.53
C VAL A 104 2.81 5.35 -4.53
N LEU A 105 1.60 5.05 -5.03
CA LEU A 105 0.44 4.78 -4.19
C LEU A 105 0.67 3.47 -3.43
N LEU A 106 0.41 3.47 -2.13
CA LEU A 106 0.49 2.26 -1.32
C LEU A 106 -0.76 2.19 -0.48
N ILE A 107 -1.57 1.16 -0.72
CA ILE A 107 -2.80 0.91 0.03
C ILE A 107 -2.93 -0.57 0.41
N ALA A 108 -3.56 -0.84 1.54
CA ALA A 108 -3.98 -2.20 1.88
C ALA A 108 -5.50 -2.30 1.78
N CYS A 109 -5.99 -3.32 1.06
CA CYS A 109 -7.39 -3.68 0.95
C CYS A 109 -7.67 -4.81 1.94
N HIS A 110 -8.68 -4.63 2.78
CA HIS A 110 -9.11 -5.65 3.77
C HIS A 110 -10.40 -6.36 3.36
N ASP A 111 -11.06 -5.90 2.29
CA ASP A 111 -12.28 -6.52 1.75
C ASP A 111 -11.94 -7.52 0.63
N GLU A 112 -12.32 -8.78 0.83
CA GLU A 112 -12.16 -9.84 -0.16
C GLU A 112 -12.92 -9.56 -1.45
N LYS A 113 -14.10 -8.94 -1.39
CA LYS A 113 -14.94 -8.65 -2.58
C LYS A 113 -14.22 -7.66 -3.50
N VAL A 114 -13.76 -6.56 -2.95
CA VAL A 114 -13.01 -5.52 -3.67
C VAL A 114 -11.71 -6.09 -4.25
N SER A 115 -11.03 -6.95 -3.49
CA SER A 115 -9.82 -7.62 -3.97
C SER A 115 -10.08 -8.55 -5.17
N ASN A 116 -11.23 -9.22 -5.18
CA ASN A 116 -11.65 -10.10 -6.28
C ASN A 116 -12.06 -9.29 -7.52
N GLU A 117 -12.67 -8.11 -7.35
CA GLU A 117 -12.98 -7.20 -8.46
C GLU A 117 -11.70 -6.66 -9.13
N LEU A 118 -10.70 -6.28 -8.32
CA LEU A 118 -9.37 -5.90 -8.81
C LEU A 118 -8.72 -7.03 -9.60
N ARG A 119 -8.84 -8.28 -9.13
CA ARG A 119 -8.29 -9.46 -9.81
C ARG A 119 -8.89 -9.71 -11.20
N ASN A 120 -10.17 -9.42 -11.35
CA ASN A 120 -10.89 -9.63 -12.60
C ASN A 120 -10.76 -8.48 -13.59
N SER A 121 -10.19 -7.35 -13.15
CA SER A 121 -10.03 -6.14 -13.96
C SER A 121 -8.65 -6.07 -14.59
N LYS A 122 -8.53 -5.42 -15.75
CA LYS A 122 -7.24 -5.24 -16.43
C LYS A 122 -6.60 -3.90 -16.12
N TYR A 123 -7.40 -2.91 -15.75
CA TYR A 123 -6.95 -1.55 -15.51
C TYR A 123 -7.62 -0.97 -14.28
N ALA A 124 -6.85 -0.28 -13.44
CA ALA A 124 -7.34 0.41 -12.26
C ALA A 124 -6.87 1.84 -12.26
N LYS A 125 -7.80 2.73 -11.94
CA LYS A 125 -7.53 4.11 -11.53
C LYS A 125 -7.92 4.26 -10.07
N LEU A 126 -6.91 4.49 -9.24
CA LEU A 126 -7.01 4.66 -7.80
C LEU A 126 -6.66 6.10 -7.47
N SER A 127 -7.64 6.82 -6.94
CA SER A 127 -7.47 8.19 -6.47
C SER A 127 -7.78 8.25 -4.98
N PRO A 128 -6.77 8.30 -4.10
CA PRO A 128 -6.99 8.49 -2.68
C PRO A 128 -7.54 9.89 -2.44
N HIS A 129 -8.58 10.01 -1.61
CA HIS A 129 -9.11 11.33 -1.26
C HIS A 129 -8.26 11.92 -0.12
N ALA A 130 -7.81 13.16 -0.27
CA ALA A 130 -7.00 13.81 0.75
C ALA A 130 -7.84 14.04 2.03
N GLY A 131 -7.57 13.25 3.07
CA GLY A 131 -8.19 13.42 4.39
C GLY A 131 -9.35 12.47 4.73
N SER A 132 -9.71 11.51 3.86
CA SER A 132 -10.62 10.40 4.20
C SER A 132 -9.95 9.05 3.99
N GLU A 133 -10.39 8.03 4.73
CA GLU A 133 -9.95 6.64 4.53
C GLU A 133 -10.49 6.00 3.22
N ASP A 134 -11.24 6.76 2.43
CA ASP A 134 -11.81 6.29 1.16
C ASP A 134 -10.88 6.50 -0.04
N VAL A 135 -10.78 5.44 -0.85
CA VAL A 135 -10.11 5.43 -2.14
C VAL A 135 -11.17 5.35 -3.23
N ASN A 136 -11.19 6.33 -4.14
CA ASN A 136 -12.03 6.25 -5.32
C ASN A 136 -11.36 5.32 -6.33
N MET A 137 -11.97 4.15 -6.51
CA MET A 137 -11.54 3.11 -7.42
C MET A 137 -12.43 3.12 -8.67
N LYS A 138 -11.82 3.27 -9.84
CA LYS A 138 -12.46 3.03 -11.13
C LYS A 138 -11.74 1.87 -11.82
N LEU A 139 -12.49 0.83 -12.12
CA LEU A 139 -12.00 -0.36 -12.81
C LEU A 139 -12.46 -0.33 -14.27
N SER A 140 -11.57 -0.69 -15.19
CA SER A 140 -11.90 -0.91 -16.60
C SER A 140 -11.54 -2.35 -16.99
N GLY A 141 -12.44 -3.01 -17.73
CA GLY A 141 -12.32 -4.40 -18.21
C GLY A 141 -11.83 -4.50 -19.64
#